data_AF-A0A561BNT8-F1
#
_entry.id   AF-A0A561BNT8-F1
#
_cell.length_a   1.000
_cell.length_b   1.000
_cell.length_c   1.000
_cell.angle_alpha   90.00
_cell.angle_beta   90.00
_cell.angle_gamma   90.00
#
_symmetry.space_group_name_H-M   'P 1'
#
loop_
_entity.id
_entity.type
_entity.pdbx_description
1 polymer ?
#
loop_
_entity_poly.entity_id
_entity_poly.type
_entity_poly.pdbx_seq_one_letter_code
_entity_poly.pdbx_strand_id
1 'polypeptide(L)'
;MTPVSSYDELMAAQAQAAVAISDAHHSSWNKEVHPLPASQDKSKANIRAYARWDGAIEYRGDVTQTLQDMFAKAGRASSDADLEQYRDALGVVLHENVHLLAGRGTSHGMAFDAYQEPAVATLDEGVTEAYKRIALDAYIDELGLEQIAPGLKSVRADRSYPQFVPAAEVLASAIGRRADLPGDEVMRRMAVVNAEDKFRVAAELVYASSDLPDLVPEGHQAAVVTQIAATLKGPFEQISDLDPDDHLDLRMSPLAGAEADQAAAQYVRQQTTFWRDRQDLRKTLDVGLGQTSPREATGSDRASGDTPRRGGHLSRQDQTSCRPIDRD
;
A
#
# COMPACT_ATOMS: atom_id res chain seq x y z
N MET A 1 -17.94 -10.01 -11.80
CA MET A 1 -18.21 -9.05 -12.91
C MET A 1 -18.62 -9.82 -14.19
N THR A 2 -18.99 -9.17 -15.30
CA THR A 2 -19.16 -9.90 -16.59
C THR A 2 -17.77 -10.30 -17.11
N PRO A 3 -17.55 -11.56 -17.53
CA PRO A 3 -16.27 -11.98 -18.11
C PRO A 3 -15.84 -11.09 -19.28
N VAL A 4 -14.55 -10.79 -19.36
CA VAL A 4 -14.01 -10.02 -20.49
C VAL A 4 -13.81 -10.93 -21.70
N SER A 5 -14.06 -10.39 -22.90
CA SER A 5 -14.03 -11.11 -24.16
C SER A 5 -13.03 -10.54 -25.17
N SER A 6 -12.43 -9.39 -24.88
CA SER A 6 -11.41 -8.75 -25.70
C SER A 6 -10.32 -8.08 -24.86
N TYR A 7 -9.19 -7.75 -25.49
CA TYR A 7 -8.12 -6.99 -24.86
C TYR A 7 -8.61 -5.62 -24.36
N ASP A 8 -9.42 -4.90 -25.14
CA ASP A 8 -9.93 -3.59 -24.73
C ASP A 8 -10.86 -3.71 -23.49
N GLU A 9 -11.67 -4.77 -23.43
CA GLU A 9 -12.49 -5.06 -22.24
C GLU A 9 -11.64 -5.41 -21.02
N LEU A 10 -10.56 -6.20 -21.18
CA LEU A 10 -9.58 -6.45 -20.11
C LEU A 10 -9.01 -5.14 -19.58
N MET A 11 -8.50 -4.28 -20.49
CA MET A 11 -7.87 -3.03 -20.10
C MET A 11 -8.87 -2.06 -19.45
N ALA A 12 -10.15 -2.07 -19.85
CA ALA A 12 -11.19 -1.27 -19.22
C ALA A 12 -11.61 -1.79 -17.84
N ALA A 13 -11.46 -3.10 -17.59
CA ALA A 13 -11.93 -3.78 -16.39
C ALA A 13 -10.86 -4.00 -15.31
N GLN A 14 -9.58 -3.88 -15.66
CA GLN A 14 -8.43 -4.25 -14.82
C GLN A 14 -8.48 -3.71 -13.39
N ALA A 15 -8.71 -2.40 -13.21
CA ALA A 15 -8.69 -1.77 -11.90
C ALA A 15 -9.89 -2.17 -11.05
N GLN A 16 -11.05 -2.36 -11.69
CA GLN A 16 -12.25 -2.82 -11.00
C GLN A 16 -12.08 -4.26 -10.51
N ALA A 17 -11.47 -5.13 -11.32
CA ALA A 17 -11.16 -6.49 -10.90
C ALA A 17 -10.14 -6.49 -9.75
N ALA A 18 -9.10 -5.66 -9.79
CA ALA A 18 -8.13 -5.55 -8.70
C ALA A 18 -8.78 -5.08 -7.39
N VAL A 19 -9.71 -4.12 -7.44
CA VAL A 19 -10.50 -3.70 -6.28
C VAL A 19 -11.38 -4.84 -5.77
N ALA A 20 -12.06 -5.55 -6.67
CA ALA A 20 -13.00 -6.62 -6.31
C ALA A 20 -12.33 -7.79 -5.59
N ILE A 21 -11.12 -8.20 -6.00
CA ILE A 21 -10.41 -9.34 -5.38
C ILE A 21 -9.68 -8.97 -4.09
N SER A 22 -9.44 -7.68 -3.85
CA SER A 22 -8.65 -7.20 -2.73
C SER A 22 -9.48 -6.66 -1.58
N ASP A 23 -10.75 -6.32 -1.84
CA ASP A 23 -11.60 -5.51 -0.97
C ASP A 23 -11.02 -4.13 -0.65
N ALA A 24 -10.18 -3.59 -1.54
CA ALA A 24 -9.75 -2.20 -1.44
C ALA A 24 -10.95 -1.26 -1.52
N HIS A 25 -10.84 -0.08 -0.91
CA HIS A 25 -11.92 0.91 -0.99
C HIS A 25 -12.11 1.40 -2.43
N HIS A 26 -11.01 1.63 -3.15
CA HIS A 26 -11.01 2.04 -4.56
C HIS A 26 -9.63 1.85 -5.20
N SER A 27 -9.57 2.08 -6.51
CA SER A 27 -8.33 2.30 -7.26
C SER A 27 -8.20 3.77 -7.64
N SER A 28 -6.98 4.28 -7.61
CA SER A 28 -6.60 5.62 -8.08
C SER A 28 -6.41 5.70 -9.59
N TRP A 29 -6.66 4.61 -10.33
CA TRP A 29 -6.51 4.58 -11.78
C TRP A 29 -7.42 5.60 -12.47
N ASN A 30 -6.83 6.46 -13.29
CA ASN A 30 -7.53 7.54 -13.98
C ASN A 30 -8.11 7.11 -15.35
N LYS A 31 -8.00 5.83 -15.70
CA LYS A 31 -8.43 5.20 -16.97
C LYS A 31 -7.53 5.47 -18.17
N GLU A 32 -6.40 6.14 -17.98
CA GLU A 32 -5.42 6.32 -19.03
C GLU A 32 -4.40 5.19 -19.03
N VAL A 33 -4.10 4.73 -20.25
CA VAL A 33 -3.04 3.76 -20.52
C VAL A 33 -2.16 4.31 -21.62
N HIS A 34 -0.86 4.36 -21.37
CA HIS A 34 0.12 4.87 -22.34
C HIS A 34 1.18 3.81 -22.64
N PRO A 35 1.85 3.87 -23.80
CA PRO A 35 3.04 3.06 -24.03
C PRO A 35 4.18 3.51 -23.12
N LEU A 36 4.84 2.57 -22.43
CA LEU A 36 6.06 2.84 -21.67
C LEU A 36 7.20 3.12 -22.67
N PRO A 37 7.86 4.29 -22.62
CA PRO A 37 8.99 4.60 -23.50
C PRO A 37 10.16 3.64 -23.26
N ALA A 38 10.91 3.33 -24.32
CA ALA A 38 12.15 2.57 -24.16
C ALA A 38 13.16 3.37 -23.32
N SER A 39 13.56 2.81 -22.17
CA SER A 39 14.60 3.40 -21.34
C SER A 39 15.97 3.28 -22.02
N GLN A 40 16.72 4.38 -22.07
CA GLN A 40 18.15 4.35 -22.44
C GLN A 40 19.05 3.92 -21.28
N ASP A 41 18.53 4.02 -20.05
CA ASP A 41 19.19 3.53 -18.85
C ASP A 41 18.99 2.02 -18.74
N LYS A 42 20.09 1.27 -18.82
CA LYS A 42 20.11 -0.19 -18.72
C LYS A 42 19.56 -0.70 -17.39
N SER A 43 19.74 0.05 -16.29
CA SER A 43 19.19 -0.33 -14.98
C SER A 43 17.66 -0.30 -14.97
N LYS A 44 17.06 0.47 -15.87
CA LYS A 44 15.61 0.61 -16.07
C LYS A 44 15.09 -0.13 -17.30
N ALA A 45 15.95 -0.78 -18.09
CA ALA A 45 15.56 -1.51 -19.29
C ALA A 45 14.64 -2.71 -19.00
N ASN A 46 14.67 -3.21 -17.76
CA ASN A 46 13.84 -4.33 -17.30
C ASN A 46 12.47 -3.88 -16.76
N ILE A 47 12.19 -2.58 -16.67
CA ILE A 47 10.86 -2.08 -16.28
C ILE A 47 9.88 -2.41 -17.41
N ARG A 48 8.76 -3.05 -17.04
CA ARG A 48 7.74 -3.53 -17.99
C ARG A 48 6.45 -2.73 -17.92
N ALA A 49 6.21 -2.07 -16.80
CA ALA A 49 5.10 -1.17 -16.62
C ALA A 49 5.41 -0.16 -15.52
N TYR A 50 4.59 0.88 -15.41
CA TYR A 50 4.74 1.93 -14.41
C TYR A 50 3.40 2.58 -14.09
N ALA A 51 2.98 2.52 -12.82
CA ALA A 51 1.90 3.33 -12.28
C ALA A 51 2.38 4.76 -12.02
N ARG A 52 1.77 5.73 -12.71
CA ARG A 52 2.10 7.15 -12.56
C ARG A 52 1.37 7.77 -11.38
N TRP A 53 1.97 8.80 -10.82
CA TRP A 53 1.38 9.58 -9.71
C TRP A 53 0.07 10.28 -10.06
N ASP A 54 -0.21 10.53 -11.34
CA ASP A 54 -1.50 11.06 -11.84
C ASP A 54 -2.58 9.97 -12.01
N GLY A 55 -2.23 8.71 -11.72
CA GLY A 55 -3.10 7.55 -11.81
C GLY A 55 -3.15 6.89 -13.19
N ALA A 56 -2.35 7.33 -14.18
CA ALA A 56 -2.23 6.61 -15.44
C ALA A 56 -1.32 5.37 -15.29
N ILE A 57 -1.47 4.38 -16.16
CA ILE A 57 -0.54 3.23 -16.22
C ILE A 57 0.18 3.23 -17.57
N GLU A 58 1.50 3.06 -17.55
CA GLU A 58 2.30 2.87 -18.75
C GLU A 58 2.69 1.39 -18.89
N TYR A 59 2.50 0.78 -20.06
CA TYR A 59 2.90 -0.60 -20.34
C TYR A 59 3.90 -0.68 -21.48
N ARG A 60 4.93 -1.52 -21.32
CA ARG A 60 5.85 -1.86 -22.40
C ARG A 60 5.13 -2.67 -23.47
N GLY A 61 5.59 -2.53 -24.72
CA GLY A 61 4.95 -3.14 -25.89
C GLY A 61 4.80 -4.66 -25.79
N ASP A 62 5.79 -5.36 -25.23
CA ASP A 62 5.75 -6.82 -25.04
C ASP A 62 4.61 -7.27 -24.13
N VAL A 63 4.29 -6.52 -23.06
CA VAL A 63 3.17 -6.84 -22.16
C VAL A 63 1.86 -6.72 -22.93
N THR A 64 1.63 -5.58 -23.59
CA THR A 64 0.38 -5.34 -24.34
C THR A 64 0.22 -6.30 -25.52
N GLN A 65 1.29 -6.58 -26.27
CA GLN A 65 1.28 -7.49 -27.40
C GLN A 65 1.01 -8.94 -26.97
N THR A 66 1.58 -9.37 -25.84
CA THR A 66 1.34 -10.71 -25.27
C THR A 66 -0.12 -10.90 -24.89
N LEU A 67 -0.74 -9.88 -24.27
CA LEU A 67 -2.16 -9.93 -23.92
C LEU A 67 -3.06 -9.86 -25.16
N GLN A 68 -2.72 -9.04 -26.16
CA GLN A 68 -3.44 -9.02 -27.43
C GLN A 68 -3.41 -10.37 -28.14
N ASP A 69 -2.25 -11.03 -28.15
CA ASP A 69 -2.09 -12.37 -28.71
C ASP A 69 -2.95 -13.42 -27.98
N MET A 70 -3.01 -13.35 -26.64
CA MET A 70 -3.88 -14.21 -25.82
C MET A 70 -5.34 -14.14 -26.29
N PHE A 71 -5.88 -12.93 -26.49
CA PHE A 71 -7.26 -12.77 -26.97
C PHE A 71 -7.42 -13.13 -28.45
N ALA A 72 -6.42 -12.87 -29.30
CA ALA A 72 -6.47 -13.28 -30.71
C ALA A 72 -6.51 -14.80 -30.90
N LYS A 73 -5.98 -15.55 -29.93
CA LYS A 73 -5.99 -17.01 -29.89
C LYS A 73 -7.09 -17.59 -28.99
N ALA A 74 -8.04 -16.77 -28.52
CA ALA A 74 -9.08 -17.19 -27.58
C ALA A 74 -9.79 -18.49 -28.00
N GLY A 75 -9.98 -19.39 -27.05
CA GLY A 75 -10.65 -20.68 -27.25
C GLY A 75 -9.82 -21.73 -28.02
N ARG A 76 -8.56 -21.43 -28.37
CA ARG A 76 -7.60 -22.42 -28.88
C ARG A 76 -6.78 -22.98 -27.71
N ALA A 77 -6.27 -24.19 -27.89
CA ALA A 77 -5.29 -24.73 -26.95
C ALA A 77 -3.97 -23.93 -27.08
N SER A 78 -3.51 -23.39 -25.96
CA SER A 78 -2.21 -22.73 -25.83
C SER A 78 -1.17 -23.73 -25.35
N SER A 79 0.10 -23.53 -25.72
CA SER A 79 1.19 -24.29 -25.09
C SER A 79 1.44 -23.81 -23.67
N ASP A 80 2.09 -24.63 -22.82
CA ASP A 80 2.47 -24.22 -21.47
C ASP A 80 3.34 -22.94 -21.51
N ALA A 81 4.25 -22.83 -22.48
CA ALA A 81 5.10 -21.65 -22.66
C ALA A 81 4.31 -20.38 -23.07
N ASP A 82 3.22 -20.52 -23.83
CA ASP A 82 2.34 -19.38 -24.12
C ASP A 82 1.55 -18.98 -22.86
N LEU A 83 1.03 -19.96 -22.12
CA LEU A 83 0.30 -19.71 -20.87
C LEU A 83 1.17 -19.04 -19.82
N GLU A 84 2.44 -19.42 -19.71
CA GLU A 84 3.42 -18.79 -18.82
C GLU A 84 3.62 -17.31 -19.18
N GLN A 85 3.79 -16.99 -20.46
CA GLN A 85 3.91 -15.61 -20.94
C GLN A 85 2.64 -14.80 -20.69
N TYR A 86 1.46 -15.38 -20.94
CA TYR A 86 0.18 -14.71 -20.66
C TYR A 86 0.00 -14.45 -19.17
N ARG A 87 0.29 -15.44 -18.32
CA ARG A 87 0.19 -15.31 -16.86
C ARG A 87 1.16 -14.26 -16.32
N ASP A 88 2.39 -14.23 -16.82
CA ASP A 88 3.39 -13.24 -16.47
C ASP A 88 2.96 -11.82 -16.87
N ALA A 89 2.45 -11.62 -18.10
CA ALA A 89 1.91 -10.34 -18.54
C ALA A 89 0.70 -9.88 -17.71
N LEU A 90 -0.21 -10.79 -17.34
CA LEU A 90 -1.32 -10.51 -16.41
C LEU A 90 -0.81 -10.14 -15.01
N GLY A 91 0.27 -10.78 -14.56
CA GLY A 91 0.97 -10.44 -13.33
C GLY A 91 1.46 -9.00 -13.34
N VAL A 92 2.06 -8.53 -14.44
CA VAL A 92 2.48 -7.12 -14.59
C VAL A 92 1.28 -6.19 -14.52
N VAL A 93 0.16 -6.51 -15.19
CA VAL A 93 -1.06 -5.70 -15.11
C VAL A 93 -1.57 -5.60 -13.66
N LEU A 94 -1.65 -6.73 -12.95
CA LEU A 94 -2.11 -6.73 -11.57
C LEU A 94 -1.15 -5.97 -10.64
N HIS A 95 0.17 -6.10 -10.83
CA HIS A 95 1.18 -5.38 -10.06
C HIS A 95 0.91 -3.87 -10.07
N GLU A 96 0.77 -3.26 -11.25
CA GLU A 96 0.51 -1.82 -11.35
C GLU A 96 -0.85 -1.43 -10.76
N ASN A 97 -1.88 -2.27 -10.91
CA ASN A 97 -3.17 -1.98 -10.31
C ASN A 97 -3.14 -2.03 -8.77
N VAL A 98 -2.29 -2.89 -8.19
CA VAL A 98 -2.08 -2.97 -6.73
C VAL A 98 -1.41 -1.69 -6.22
N HIS A 99 -0.43 -1.13 -6.93
CA HIS A 99 0.14 0.19 -6.60
C HIS A 99 -0.90 1.32 -6.56
N LEU A 100 -1.95 1.19 -7.37
CA LEU A 100 -3.04 2.17 -7.46
C LEU A 100 -4.17 1.92 -6.45
N LEU A 101 -4.18 0.80 -5.71
CA LEU A 101 -5.18 0.59 -4.67
C LEU A 101 -4.99 1.59 -3.53
N ALA A 102 -6.11 2.08 -2.99
CA ALA A 102 -6.08 3.08 -1.94
C ALA A 102 -7.21 2.90 -0.94
N GLY A 103 -6.90 3.27 0.30
CA GLY A 103 -7.83 3.30 1.42
C GLY A 103 -8.83 4.46 1.31
N ARG A 104 -9.78 4.49 2.23
CA ARG A 104 -10.80 5.56 2.26
C ARG A 104 -10.13 6.92 2.50
N GLY A 105 -10.40 7.87 1.62
CA GLY A 105 -9.92 9.25 1.76
C GLY A 105 -8.45 9.46 1.37
N THR A 106 -7.79 8.44 0.84
CA THR A 106 -6.42 8.53 0.32
C THR A 106 -6.38 8.29 -1.19
N SER A 107 -5.22 8.48 -1.82
CA SER A 107 -4.98 8.16 -3.23
C SER A 107 -3.51 7.81 -3.45
N HIS A 108 -3.18 7.21 -4.60
CA HIS A 108 -1.80 6.91 -4.98
C HIS A 108 -0.93 8.17 -5.00
N GLY A 109 -1.40 9.25 -5.63
CA GLY A 109 -0.67 10.52 -5.71
C GLY A 109 -0.36 11.19 -4.36
N MET A 110 -1.14 10.92 -3.31
CA MET A 110 -0.85 11.44 -1.96
C MET A 110 0.42 10.85 -1.36
N ALA A 111 0.82 9.66 -1.77
CA ALA A 111 2.03 9.01 -1.25
C ALA A 111 3.33 9.50 -1.91
N PHE A 112 3.27 10.44 -2.86
CA PHE A 112 4.43 10.88 -3.65
C PHE A 112 5.65 11.25 -2.80
N ASP A 113 5.45 12.10 -1.79
CA ASP A 113 6.54 12.58 -0.92
C ASP A 113 7.09 11.45 -0.05
N ALA A 114 6.20 10.64 0.55
CA ALA A 114 6.60 9.51 1.40
C ALA A 114 7.35 8.43 0.60
N TYR A 115 6.98 8.22 -0.67
CA TYR A 115 7.62 7.25 -1.55
C TYR A 115 9.07 7.60 -1.90
N GLN A 116 9.49 8.86 -1.72
CA GLN A 116 10.89 9.25 -1.88
C GLN A 116 11.79 8.63 -0.79
N GLU A 117 11.20 8.14 0.31
CA GLU A 117 11.94 7.47 1.36
C GLU A 117 12.19 5.99 0.99
N PRO A 118 13.45 5.52 0.96
CA PRO A 118 13.79 4.17 0.49
C PRO A 118 13.02 3.04 1.16
N ALA A 119 12.79 3.14 2.47
CA ALA A 119 12.02 2.15 3.21
C ALA A 119 10.55 2.05 2.77
N VAL A 120 9.92 3.19 2.40
CA VAL A 120 8.53 3.21 1.92
C VAL A 120 8.45 2.54 0.55
N ALA A 121 9.30 2.96 -0.39
CA ALA A 121 9.36 2.35 -1.72
C ALA A 121 9.63 0.84 -1.65
N THR A 122 10.58 0.45 -0.81
CA THR A 122 10.93 -0.97 -0.61
C THR A 122 9.77 -1.80 -0.08
N LEU A 123 9.09 -1.32 0.99
CA LEU A 123 7.94 -2.04 1.52
C LEU A 123 6.81 -2.07 0.50
N ASP A 124 6.58 -0.96 -0.21
CA ASP A 124 5.53 -0.85 -1.20
C ASP A 124 5.71 -1.87 -2.33
N GLU A 125 6.87 -1.91 -2.96
CA GLU A 125 7.22 -2.89 -4.01
C GLU A 125 7.17 -4.33 -3.48
N GLY A 126 7.72 -4.58 -2.30
CA GLY A 126 7.70 -5.91 -1.68
C GLY A 126 6.29 -6.42 -1.41
N VAL A 127 5.42 -5.57 -0.88
CA VAL A 127 4.01 -5.88 -0.62
C VAL A 127 3.24 -6.06 -1.92
N THR A 128 3.44 -5.16 -2.89
CA THR A 128 2.76 -5.19 -4.18
C THR A 128 3.08 -6.49 -4.93
N GLU A 129 4.35 -6.84 -5.03
CA GLU A 129 4.80 -8.05 -5.71
C GLU A 129 4.38 -9.34 -4.97
N ALA A 130 4.45 -9.36 -3.64
CA ALA A 130 4.00 -10.51 -2.85
C ALA A 130 2.48 -10.71 -2.96
N TYR A 131 1.70 -9.63 -2.83
CA TYR A 131 0.25 -9.69 -2.92
C TYR A 131 -0.23 -10.09 -4.32
N LYS A 132 0.40 -9.59 -5.38
CA LYS A 132 0.16 -10.04 -6.76
C LYS A 132 0.22 -11.57 -6.85
N ARG A 133 1.23 -12.21 -6.27
CA ARG A 133 1.39 -13.67 -6.34
C ARG A 133 0.25 -14.42 -5.66
N ILE A 134 -0.25 -13.89 -4.54
CA ILE A 134 -1.38 -14.45 -3.79
C ILE A 134 -2.69 -14.27 -4.59
N ALA A 135 -2.88 -13.10 -5.19
CA ALA A 135 -4.16 -12.67 -5.75
C ALA A 135 -4.35 -12.99 -7.25
N LEU A 136 -3.29 -13.36 -7.98
CA LEU A 136 -3.35 -13.51 -9.44
C LEU A 136 -4.39 -14.53 -9.91
N ASP A 137 -4.59 -15.63 -9.20
CA ASP A 137 -5.61 -16.62 -9.57
C ASP A 137 -7.03 -16.07 -9.40
N ALA A 138 -7.27 -15.34 -8.31
CA ALA A 138 -8.55 -14.66 -8.09
C ALA A 138 -8.78 -13.56 -9.14
N TYR A 139 -7.74 -12.86 -9.56
CA TYR A 139 -7.80 -11.87 -10.64
C TYR A 139 -8.17 -12.49 -11.99
N ILE A 140 -7.55 -13.62 -12.32
CA ILE A 140 -7.87 -14.42 -13.52
C ILE A 140 -9.33 -14.87 -13.49
N ASP A 141 -9.82 -15.31 -12.33
CA ASP A 141 -11.21 -15.76 -12.14
C ASP A 141 -12.21 -14.60 -12.24
N GLU A 142 -11.94 -13.46 -11.60
CA GLU A 142 -12.82 -12.28 -11.61
C GLU A 142 -13.01 -11.73 -13.04
N LEU A 143 -11.96 -11.80 -13.86
CA LEU A 143 -12.00 -11.41 -15.27
C LEU A 143 -12.52 -12.51 -16.20
N GLY A 144 -12.62 -13.75 -15.71
CA GLY A 144 -13.07 -14.91 -16.50
C GLY A 144 -12.07 -15.38 -17.56
N LEU A 145 -10.77 -15.16 -17.34
CA LEU A 145 -9.73 -15.37 -18.35
C LEU A 145 -9.44 -16.85 -18.66
N GLU A 146 -9.86 -17.78 -17.80
CA GLU A 146 -9.82 -19.23 -18.10
C GLU A 146 -10.70 -19.60 -19.31
N GLN A 147 -11.68 -18.78 -19.68
CA GLN A 147 -12.46 -18.98 -20.92
C GLN A 147 -11.70 -18.52 -22.17
N ILE A 148 -10.76 -17.60 -22.01
CA ILE A 148 -9.96 -17.02 -23.09
C ILE A 148 -8.74 -17.89 -23.35
N ALA A 149 -7.97 -18.17 -22.29
CA ALA A 149 -6.79 -19.03 -22.32
C ALA A 149 -6.91 -20.09 -21.22
N PRO A 150 -7.52 -21.25 -21.51
CA PRO A 150 -7.67 -22.33 -20.55
C PRO A 150 -6.32 -22.85 -20.05
N GLY A 151 -6.17 -22.99 -18.74
CA GLY A 151 -4.95 -23.48 -18.08
C GLY A 151 -4.04 -22.39 -17.52
N LEU A 152 -4.43 -21.10 -17.58
CA LEU A 152 -3.66 -19.98 -17.01
C LEU A 152 -3.31 -20.17 -15.53
N LYS A 153 -4.18 -20.79 -14.73
CA LYS A 153 -3.91 -21.07 -13.31
C LYS A 153 -3.04 -22.31 -13.07
N SER A 154 -2.80 -23.12 -14.09
CA SER A 154 -2.01 -24.36 -13.99
C SER A 154 -0.51 -24.13 -14.15
N VAL A 155 -0.11 -22.99 -14.74
CA VAL A 155 1.29 -22.62 -14.95
C VAL A 155 1.78 -21.65 -13.88
N ARG A 156 3.10 -21.55 -13.71
CA ARG A 156 3.73 -20.62 -12.78
C ARG A 156 4.42 -19.51 -13.55
N ALA A 157 4.34 -18.29 -13.04
CA ALA A 157 5.18 -17.20 -13.49
C ALA A 157 6.45 -17.15 -12.62
N ASP A 158 7.55 -16.71 -13.21
CA ASP A 158 8.82 -16.52 -12.50
C ASP A 158 8.68 -15.46 -11.40
N ARG A 159 9.56 -15.56 -10.38
CA ARG A 159 9.61 -14.57 -9.30
C ARG A 159 10.33 -13.31 -9.78
N SER A 160 9.67 -12.17 -9.71
CA SER A 160 10.27 -10.85 -9.90
C SER A 160 10.67 -10.21 -8.56
N TYR A 161 11.60 -9.25 -8.57
CA TYR A 161 12.02 -8.49 -7.37
C TYR A 161 12.47 -9.34 -6.16
N PRO A 162 13.49 -10.20 -6.32
CA PRO A 162 13.97 -11.07 -5.24
C PRO A 162 14.47 -10.32 -4.00
N GLN A 163 14.86 -9.05 -4.14
CA GLN A 163 15.39 -8.23 -3.06
C GLN A 163 14.31 -7.62 -2.15
N PHE A 164 13.08 -7.39 -2.62
CA PHE A 164 12.03 -6.71 -1.82
C PHE A 164 11.07 -7.67 -1.16
N VAL A 165 10.66 -8.72 -1.88
CA VAL A 165 9.57 -9.61 -1.45
C VAL A 165 9.87 -10.36 -0.15
N PRO A 166 11.07 -10.94 0.07
CA PRO A 166 11.32 -11.72 1.28
C PRO A 166 11.15 -10.92 2.58
N ALA A 167 11.54 -9.64 2.59
CA ALA A 167 11.35 -8.76 3.75
C ALA A 167 9.87 -8.58 4.08
N ALA A 168 9.05 -8.27 3.08
CA ALA A 168 7.61 -8.08 3.25
C ALA A 168 6.91 -9.37 3.70
N GLU A 169 7.26 -10.52 3.12
CA GLU A 169 6.71 -11.84 3.50
C GLU A 169 7.06 -12.20 4.96
N VAL A 170 8.33 -12.02 5.36
CA VAL A 170 8.77 -12.30 6.73
C VAL A 170 8.06 -11.38 7.73
N LEU A 171 7.96 -10.08 7.42
CA LEU A 171 7.27 -9.12 8.27
C LEU A 171 5.78 -9.48 8.42
N ALA A 172 5.08 -9.70 7.30
CA ALA A 172 3.66 -10.06 7.31
C ALA A 172 3.40 -11.36 8.08
N SER A 173 4.26 -12.37 7.91
CA SER A 173 4.19 -13.63 8.66
C SER A 173 4.42 -13.44 10.16
N ALA A 174 5.36 -12.58 10.55
CA ALA A 174 5.65 -12.31 11.95
C ALA A 174 4.51 -11.55 12.64
N ILE A 175 3.99 -10.51 12.00
CA ILE A 175 2.79 -9.78 12.48
C ILE A 175 1.59 -10.73 12.55
N GLY A 176 1.38 -11.55 11.52
CA GLY A 176 0.28 -12.52 11.47
C GLY A 176 0.29 -13.48 12.66
N ARG A 177 1.47 -14.03 13.02
CA ARG A 177 1.60 -14.88 14.21
C ARG A 177 1.22 -14.17 15.51
N ARG A 178 1.47 -12.86 15.64
CA ARG A 178 1.11 -12.08 16.83
C ARG A 178 -0.39 -11.79 16.88
N ALA A 179 -0.96 -11.44 15.73
CA ALA A 179 -2.35 -11.07 15.58
C ALA A 179 -3.32 -12.26 15.41
N ASP A 180 -2.83 -13.50 15.42
CA ASP A 180 -3.58 -14.71 15.08
C ASP A 180 -4.26 -14.61 13.68
N LEU A 181 -3.50 -14.08 12.72
CA LEU A 181 -3.92 -13.90 11.32
C LEU A 181 -2.98 -14.68 10.38
N PRO A 182 -3.48 -15.21 9.26
CA PRO A 182 -2.63 -15.68 8.17
C PRO A 182 -1.73 -14.55 7.65
N GLY A 183 -0.49 -14.87 7.30
CA GLY A 183 0.45 -13.88 6.71
C GLY A 183 -0.11 -13.22 5.45
N ASP A 184 -0.82 -13.98 4.62
CA ASP A 184 -1.46 -13.49 3.40
C ASP A 184 -2.56 -12.45 3.68
N GLU A 185 -3.27 -12.58 4.80
CA GLU A 185 -4.26 -11.58 5.21
C GLU A 185 -3.59 -10.29 5.69
N VAL A 186 -2.46 -10.38 6.39
CA VAL A 186 -1.65 -9.20 6.73
C VAL A 186 -1.11 -8.53 5.46
N MET A 187 -0.63 -9.32 4.50
CA MET A 187 -0.16 -8.83 3.20
C MET A 187 -1.28 -8.11 2.45
N ARG A 188 -2.47 -8.70 2.36
CA ARG A 188 -3.65 -8.08 1.74
C ARG A 188 -4.00 -6.74 2.39
N ARG A 189 -4.01 -6.66 3.73
CA ARG A 189 -4.32 -5.41 4.44
C ARG A 189 -3.33 -4.30 4.13
N MET A 190 -2.04 -4.62 3.96
CA MET A 190 -1.05 -3.64 3.50
C MET A 190 -1.24 -3.29 2.02
N ALA A 191 -1.60 -4.24 1.17
CA ALA A 191 -1.74 -4.01 -0.28
C ALA A 191 -2.92 -3.12 -0.68
N VAL A 192 -3.94 -2.96 0.17
CA VAL A 192 -5.15 -2.17 -0.13
C VAL A 192 -5.08 -0.70 0.30
N VAL A 193 -3.93 -0.26 0.80
CA VAL A 193 -3.66 1.15 1.12
C VAL A 193 -2.53 1.68 0.24
N ASN A 194 -2.41 3.00 0.14
CA ASN A 194 -1.31 3.60 -0.60
C ASN A 194 0.03 3.36 0.12
N ALA A 195 1.15 3.61 -0.56
CA ALA A 195 2.49 3.32 -0.05
C ALA A 195 2.77 3.95 1.32
N GLU A 196 2.35 5.21 1.54
CA GLU A 196 2.54 5.95 2.79
C GLU A 196 1.93 5.22 4.00
N ASP A 197 0.76 4.59 3.81
CA ASP A 197 -0.01 3.98 4.89
C ASP A 197 0.42 2.55 5.25
N LYS A 198 1.24 1.87 4.43
CA LYS A 198 1.56 0.44 4.62
C LYS A 198 2.20 0.15 5.98
N PHE A 199 3.18 0.95 6.40
CA PHE A 199 3.79 0.81 7.73
C PHE A 199 2.81 1.10 8.86
N ARG A 200 1.87 2.05 8.67
CA ARG A 200 0.83 2.36 9.65
C ARG A 200 -0.11 1.17 9.84
N VAL A 201 -0.55 0.53 8.75
CA VAL A 201 -1.39 -0.68 8.81
C VAL A 201 -0.67 -1.81 9.58
N ALA A 202 0.60 -2.05 9.27
CA ALA A 202 1.41 -3.03 10.00
C ALA A 202 1.51 -2.68 11.50
N ALA A 203 1.74 -1.41 11.83
CA ALA A 203 1.81 -0.93 13.20
C ALA A 203 0.49 -1.05 13.97
N GLU A 204 -0.65 -0.79 13.32
CA GLU A 204 -1.99 -0.96 13.90
C GLU A 204 -2.26 -2.41 14.28
N LEU A 205 -1.85 -3.38 13.44
CA LEU A 205 -1.96 -4.81 13.75
C LEU A 205 -1.08 -5.20 14.95
N VAL A 206 0.17 -4.74 14.97
CA VAL A 206 1.09 -4.97 16.09
C VAL A 206 0.51 -4.38 17.39
N TYR A 207 0.01 -3.15 17.34
CA TYR A 207 -0.62 -2.48 18.48
C TYR A 207 -1.84 -3.24 18.98
N ALA A 208 -2.78 -3.57 18.09
CA ALA A 208 -4.03 -4.26 18.42
C ALA A 208 -3.81 -5.67 18.98
N SER A 209 -2.73 -6.35 18.58
CA SER A 209 -2.35 -7.68 19.06
C SER A 209 -1.62 -7.70 20.42
N SER A 210 -1.46 -6.54 21.06
CA SER A 210 -0.70 -6.40 22.31
C SER A 210 -1.61 -6.03 23.49
N ASP A 211 -1.03 -5.88 24.68
CA ASP A 211 -1.74 -5.35 25.85
C ASP A 211 -1.97 -3.81 25.77
N LEU A 212 -1.38 -3.13 24.78
CA LEU A 212 -1.41 -1.66 24.69
C LEU A 212 -2.81 -1.04 24.51
N PRO A 213 -3.76 -1.62 23.75
CA PRO A 213 -5.11 -1.06 23.63
C PRO A 213 -5.80 -0.87 24.98
N ASP A 214 -5.55 -1.78 25.93
CA ASP A 214 -6.12 -1.73 27.28
C ASP A 214 -5.32 -0.84 28.24
N LEU A 215 -4.09 -0.46 27.89
CA LEU A 215 -3.16 0.27 28.75
C LEU A 215 -3.03 1.75 28.37
N VAL A 216 -3.01 2.06 27.09
CA VAL A 216 -2.76 3.40 26.54
C VAL A 216 -4.08 4.19 26.49
N PRO A 217 -4.16 5.38 27.12
CA PRO A 217 -5.33 6.24 27.01
C PRO A 217 -5.65 6.60 25.55
N GLU A 218 -6.94 6.74 25.22
CA GLU A 218 -7.43 6.97 23.86
C GLU A 218 -6.68 8.09 23.12
N GLY A 219 -6.46 9.23 23.80
CA GLY A 219 -5.74 10.39 23.25
C GLY A 219 -4.26 10.16 22.90
N HIS A 220 -3.68 9.03 23.32
CA HIS A 220 -2.27 8.68 23.06
C HIS A 220 -2.10 7.50 22.10
N GLN A 221 -3.17 6.79 21.72
CA GLN A 221 -3.08 5.57 20.92
C GLN A 221 -2.47 5.83 19.54
N ALA A 222 -2.93 6.87 18.84
CA ALA A 222 -2.42 7.25 17.52
C ALA A 222 -0.91 7.59 17.54
N ALA A 223 -0.43 8.24 18.62
CA ALA A 223 0.98 8.54 18.77
C ALA A 223 1.82 7.27 18.98
N VAL A 224 1.32 6.30 19.75
CA VAL A 224 2.00 5.01 19.95
C VAL A 224 2.04 4.23 18.63
N VAL A 225 0.95 4.17 17.88
CA VAL A 225 0.92 3.53 16.54
C VAL A 225 1.93 4.19 15.60
N THR A 226 1.99 5.52 15.56
CA THR A 226 2.96 6.27 14.74
C THR A 226 4.40 5.88 15.08
N GLN A 227 4.71 5.72 16.37
CA GLN A 227 6.05 5.32 16.79
C GLN A 227 6.36 3.85 16.48
N ILE A 228 5.38 2.95 16.58
CA ILE A 228 5.54 1.56 16.12
C ILE A 228 5.86 1.56 14.60
N ALA A 229 5.13 2.32 13.79
CA ALA A 229 5.37 2.44 12.36
C ALA A 229 6.80 2.94 12.06
N ALA A 230 7.28 3.94 12.80
CA ALA A 230 8.65 4.42 12.68
C ALA A 230 9.69 3.34 13.01
N THR A 231 9.44 2.50 14.03
CA THR A 231 10.36 1.39 14.37
C THR A 231 10.39 0.27 13.33
N LEU A 232 9.27 0.03 12.64
CA LEU A 232 9.20 -0.93 11.54
C LEU A 232 9.98 -0.45 10.30
N LYS A 233 10.05 0.86 10.09
CA LYS A 233 10.61 1.49 8.89
C LYS A 233 12.12 1.33 8.77
N GLY A 234 12.86 1.53 9.87
CA GLY A 234 14.33 1.61 9.85
C GLY A 234 15.03 0.44 9.13
N PRO A 235 14.72 -0.82 9.44
CA PRO A 235 15.36 -1.97 8.78
C PRO A 235 15.14 -2.06 7.27
N PHE A 236 14.06 -1.46 6.74
CA PHE A 236 13.77 -1.47 5.30
C PHE A 236 14.60 -0.45 4.51
N GLU A 237 15.26 0.51 5.17
CA GLU A 237 16.03 1.57 4.48
C GLU A 237 17.19 1.01 3.66
N GLN A 238 17.80 -0.08 4.10
CA GLN A 238 19.02 -0.64 3.48
C GLN A 238 18.73 -1.60 2.33
N ILE A 239 17.46 -1.99 2.13
CA ILE A 239 17.10 -2.99 1.13
C ILE A 239 17.22 -2.42 -0.30
N SER A 240 17.01 -1.12 -0.48
CA SER A 240 17.14 -0.45 -1.78
C SER A 240 18.53 -0.55 -2.38
N ASP A 241 19.54 -0.78 -1.54
CA ASP A 241 20.95 -0.82 -1.93
C ASP A 241 21.45 -2.23 -2.23
N LEU A 242 20.60 -3.26 -2.05
CA LEU A 242 20.97 -4.65 -2.28
C LEU A 242 21.09 -4.94 -3.78
N ASP A 243 22.15 -5.64 -4.17
CA ASP A 243 22.31 -6.14 -5.53
C ASP A 243 21.34 -7.33 -5.77
N PRO A 244 20.36 -7.21 -6.70
CA PRO A 244 19.45 -8.31 -7.01
C PRO A 244 20.14 -9.54 -7.62
N ASP A 245 21.35 -9.39 -8.13
CA ASP A 245 22.15 -10.48 -8.72
C ASP A 245 23.12 -11.12 -7.71
N ASP A 246 23.32 -10.52 -6.52
CA ASP A 246 24.14 -11.12 -5.45
C ASP A 246 23.28 -11.88 -4.42
N HIS A 247 23.38 -13.20 -4.48
CA HIS A 247 22.76 -14.11 -3.52
C HIS A 247 23.09 -13.86 -2.04
N LEU A 248 24.22 -13.23 -1.70
CA LEU A 248 24.56 -12.86 -0.32
C LEU A 248 23.76 -11.63 0.11
N ASP A 249 23.67 -10.61 -0.73
CA ASP A 249 22.85 -9.42 -0.50
C ASP A 249 21.38 -9.79 -0.36
N LEU A 250 20.88 -10.69 -1.21
CA LEU A 250 19.50 -11.17 -1.14
C LEU A 250 19.15 -11.86 0.19
N ARG A 251 20.13 -12.38 0.94
CA ARG A 251 19.88 -12.93 2.30
C ARG A 251 19.60 -11.85 3.34
N MET A 252 19.94 -10.60 3.07
CA MET A 252 19.68 -9.48 3.97
C MET A 252 18.20 -9.06 3.95
N SER A 253 17.52 -9.24 2.81
CA SER A 253 16.09 -8.93 2.67
C SER A 253 15.20 -9.59 3.74
N PRO A 254 15.16 -10.93 3.90
CA PRO A 254 14.33 -11.55 4.93
C PRO A 254 14.78 -11.18 6.37
N LEU A 255 16.07 -10.88 6.58
CA LEU A 255 16.56 -10.43 7.89
C LEU A 255 16.01 -9.06 8.25
N ALA A 256 15.95 -8.12 7.32
CA ALA A 256 15.36 -6.80 7.54
C ALA A 256 13.87 -6.90 7.97
N GLY A 257 13.10 -7.79 7.35
CA GLY A 257 11.72 -8.07 7.78
C GLY A 257 11.62 -8.60 9.22
N ALA A 258 12.55 -9.48 9.63
CA ALA A 258 12.61 -10.00 10.99
C ALA A 258 13.07 -8.95 12.02
N GLU A 259 14.05 -8.13 11.65
CA GLU A 259 14.56 -7.03 12.48
C GLU A 259 13.48 -5.96 12.71
N ALA A 260 12.68 -5.64 11.69
CA ALA A 260 11.54 -4.72 11.81
C ALA A 260 10.53 -5.23 12.86
N ASP A 261 10.11 -6.50 12.77
CA ASP A 261 9.22 -7.11 13.77
C ASP A 261 9.84 -7.10 15.18
N GLN A 262 11.13 -7.40 15.30
CA GLN A 262 11.83 -7.38 16.58
C GLN A 262 11.88 -5.97 17.20
N ALA A 263 12.17 -4.94 16.39
CA ALA A 263 12.22 -3.55 16.81
C ALA A 263 10.83 -3.08 17.31
N ALA A 264 9.77 -3.37 16.55
CA ALA A 264 8.40 -3.07 16.93
C ALA A 264 8.02 -3.78 18.24
N ALA A 265 8.35 -5.06 18.37
CA ALA A 265 8.07 -5.83 19.59
C ALA A 265 8.83 -5.29 20.81
N GLN A 266 10.06 -4.81 20.63
CA GLN A 266 10.83 -4.15 21.69
C GLN A 266 10.16 -2.84 22.13
N TYR A 267 9.72 -2.02 21.18
CA TYR A 267 9.01 -0.78 21.49
C TYR A 267 7.69 -1.05 22.22
N VAL A 268 6.90 -2.03 21.76
CA VAL A 268 5.66 -2.45 22.44
C VAL A 268 5.94 -2.84 23.89
N ARG A 269 6.97 -3.67 24.16
CA ARG A 269 7.35 -4.04 25.54
C ARG A 269 7.69 -2.82 26.40
N GLN A 270 8.44 -1.86 25.84
CA GLN A 270 8.78 -0.61 26.56
C GLN A 270 7.53 0.20 26.90
N GLN A 271 6.59 0.35 25.97
CA GLN A 271 5.33 1.06 26.20
C GLN A 271 4.45 0.32 27.21
N THR A 272 4.35 -1.00 27.13
CA THR A 272 3.60 -1.81 28.08
C THR A 272 4.11 -1.61 29.51
N THR A 273 5.44 -1.64 29.72
CA THR A 273 6.03 -1.33 31.02
C THR A 273 5.75 0.11 31.46
N PHE A 274 5.97 1.09 30.56
CA PHE A 274 5.74 2.50 30.84
C PHE A 274 4.33 2.78 31.37
N TRP A 275 3.30 2.23 30.71
CA TRP A 275 1.90 2.46 31.06
C TRP A 275 1.42 1.64 32.25
N ARG A 276 2.00 0.45 32.48
CA ARG A 276 1.73 -0.34 33.69
C ARG A 276 2.27 0.35 34.94
N ASP A 277 3.45 0.96 34.87
CA ASP A 277 4.09 1.60 36.02
C ASP A 277 3.47 2.96 36.39
N ARG A 278 2.74 3.60 35.46
CA ARG A 278 2.16 4.95 35.62
C ARG A 278 0.62 4.94 35.66
N GLN A 279 0.03 4.06 36.47
CA GLN A 279 -1.42 3.97 36.61
C GLN A 279 -2.07 5.26 37.13
N ASP A 280 -1.34 6.04 37.92
CA ASP A 280 -1.75 7.34 38.43
C ASP A 280 -1.88 8.37 37.29
N LEU A 281 -0.89 8.44 36.40
CA LEU A 281 -0.94 9.29 35.20
C LEU A 281 -2.15 8.92 34.34
N ARG A 282 -2.40 7.63 34.13
CA ARG A 282 -3.57 7.14 33.38
C ARG A 282 -4.88 7.66 33.97
N LYS A 283 -5.08 7.51 35.29
CA LYS A 283 -6.28 8.00 35.97
C LYS A 283 -6.46 9.51 35.81
N THR A 284 -5.38 10.29 35.88
CA THR A 284 -5.48 11.75 35.72
C THR A 284 -5.84 12.19 34.29
N LEU A 285 -5.33 11.50 33.27
CA LEU A 285 -5.65 11.77 31.86
C LEU A 285 -7.11 11.40 31.56
N ASP A 286 -7.59 10.26 32.08
CA ASP A 286 -8.98 9.82 31.91
C ASP A 286 -9.98 10.80 32.58
N VAL A 287 -9.63 11.33 33.76
CA VAL A 287 -10.47 12.30 34.49
C VAL A 287 -10.48 13.68 33.79
N GLY A 288 -9.37 14.09 33.16
CA GLY A 288 -9.25 15.35 32.44
C GLY A 288 -10.12 15.44 31.17
N LEU A 289 -10.41 14.30 30.53
CA LEU A 289 -11.28 14.21 29.35
C LEU A 289 -12.77 14.06 29.71
N GLY A 290 -13.09 13.63 30.94
CA GLY A 290 -14.46 13.43 31.42
C GLY A 290 -15.11 14.64 32.11
N GLN A 291 -14.37 15.72 32.39
CA GLN A 291 -14.92 16.92 33.04
C GLN A 291 -15.15 18.08 32.06
N THR A 292 -16.11 17.90 31.16
CA THR A 292 -16.94 19.02 30.67
C THR A 292 -18.37 18.85 31.19
N SER A 293 -18.53 18.70 32.50
CA SER A 293 -19.84 18.98 33.10
C SER A 293 -20.10 20.49 32.98
N PRO A 294 -21.23 20.93 32.39
CA PRO A 294 -21.57 22.35 32.33
C PRO A 294 -21.66 22.85 33.76
N ARG A 295 -20.79 23.79 34.11
CA ARG A 295 -20.88 24.50 35.38
C ARG A 295 -22.21 25.25 35.34
N GLU A 296 -23.18 24.80 36.15
CA GLU A 296 -24.43 25.52 36.40
C GLU A 296 -24.08 26.97 36.78
N ALA A 297 -24.35 27.89 35.86
CA ALA A 297 -24.24 29.31 36.10
C ALA A 297 -25.48 29.78 36.86
N THR A 298 -25.46 29.64 38.18
CA THR A 298 -26.34 30.44 39.04
C THR A 298 -25.77 31.84 39.17
N GLY A 299 -26.46 32.82 38.57
CA GLY A 299 -26.63 34.14 39.18
C GLY A 299 -25.91 35.34 38.55
N SER A 300 -26.74 36.23 37.99
CA SER A 300 -26.76 37.69 38.24
C SER A 300 -25.92 38.64 37.36
N ASP A 301 -26.63 39.30 36.44
CA ASP A 301 -26.67 40.74 36.14
C ASP A 301 -25.38 41.58 36.03
N ARG A 302 -25.11 42.14 34.84
CA ARG A 302 -25.33 43.57 34.52
C ARG A 302 -24.89 43.99 33.10
N ALA A 303 -25.84 44.60 32.39
CA ALA A 303 -25.79 45.83 31.59
C ALA A 303 -24.66 46.11 30.57
N SER A 304 -25.10 46.19 29.31
CA SER A 304 -24.98 47.32 28.35
C SER A 304 -23.60 47.79 27.88
N GLY A 305 -23.41 47.80 26.56
CA GLY A 305 -22.39 48.62 25.90
C GLY A 305 -22.13 48.28 24.43
N ASP A 306 -22.98 48.81 23.56
CA ASP A 306 -22.72 49.39 22.23
C ASP A 306 -21.72 48.78 21.20
N THR A 307 -22.17 48.78 19.94
CA THR A 307 -21.45 48.42 18.69
C THR A 307 -20.64 49.64 18.18
N PRO A 308 -19.68 49.57 17.19
CA PRO A 308 -19.90 48.98 15.84
C PRO A 308 -18.68 48.51 14.98
N ARG A 309 -19.03 47.72 13.94
CA ARG A 309 -18.50 47.63 12.54
C ARG A 309 -17.03 47.96 12.19
N ARG A 310 -16.38 47.01 11.51
CA ARG A 310 -15.69 47.07 10.18
C ARG A 310 -14.95 45.74 9.99
N GLY A 311 -14.86 45.06 8.83
CA GLY A 311 -15.08 45.40 7.44
C GLY A 311 -13.91 44.83 6.62
N GLY A 312 -14.18 43.98 5.61
CA GLY A 312 -13.22 43.53 4.57
C GLY A 312 -12.24 42.44 5.03
N HIS A 313 -11.76 41.51 4.22
CA HIS A 313 -11.71 41.44 2.76
C HIS A 313 -11.49 39.96 2.37
N LEU A 314 -12.31 39.45 1.47
CA LEU A 314 -11.97 38.29 0.63
C LEU A 314 -10.87 38.72 -0.33
N SER A 315 -9.75 38.01 -0.37
CA SER A 315 -8.92 37.96 -1.57
C SER A 315 -8.58 36.52 -1.92
N ARG A 316 -9.01 36.21 -3.13
CA ARG A 316 -8.79 35.04 -3.95
C ARG A 316 -7.50 35.28 -4.73
N GLN A 317 -6.90 34.19 -5.22
CA GLN A 317 -5.80 34.12 -6.20
C GLN A 317 -4.39 34.12 -5.59
N ASP A 318 -3.78 32.93 -5.57
CA ASP A 318 -2.51 32.77 -6.29
C ASP A 318 -2.54 31.41 -7.01
N GLN A 319 -2.74 31.49 -8.33
CA GLN A 319 -2.38 30.44 -9.27
C GLN A 319 -0.92 30.66 -9.62
N THR A 320 -0.01 29.92 -9.00
CA THR A 320 1.37 29.83 -9.46
C THR A 320 1.57 28.49 -10.15
N SER A 321 1.39 28.55 -11.46
CA SER A 321 2.01 27.72 -12.50
C SER A 321 3.39 27.19 -12.09
N CYS A 322 3.52 25.88 -11.87
CA CYS A 322 4.80 25.18 -11.92
C CYS A 322 4.95 24.53 -13.30
N ARG A 323 5.92 25.04 -14.07
CA ARG A 323 6.46 24.39 -15.27
C ARG A 323 7.29 23.16 -14.86
N PRO A 324 7.41 22.15 -15.73
CA PRO A 324 8.21 20.97 -15.46
C PRO A 324 9.70 21.30 -15.55
N ILE A 325 10.47 20.73 -14.61
CA ILE A 325 11.92 20.68 -14.67
C ILE A 325 12.27 19.34 -15.32
N ASP A 326 12.74 19.41 -16.56
CA ASP A 326 13.48 18.32 -17.21
C ASP A 326 14.72 18.00 -16.38
N ARG A 327 15.03 16.71 -16.23
CA ARG A 327 16.34 16.27 -15.74
C ARG A 327 16.90 15.18 -16.65
N ASP A 328 18.14 15.46 -17.05
CA ASP A 328 19.11 14.60 -17.70
C ASP A 328 19.41 13.32 -16.91
#